data_AF-A0A8A1LCB6-F1
#
_entry.id   AF-A0A8A1LCB6-F1
#
_cell.length_a   1.000
_cell.length_b   1.000
_cell.length_c   1.000
_cell.angle_alpha   90.00
_cell.angle_beta   90.00
_cell.angle_gamma   90.00
#
_symmetry.space_group_name_H-M   'P 1'
#
loop_
_entity.id
_entity.type
_entity.pdbx_description
1 polymer ?
#
loop_
_entity_poly.entity_id
_entity_poly.type
_entity_poly.pdbx_seq_one_letter_code
_entity_poly.pdbx_strand_id
1 'polypeptide(L)' 'MKFSIVNVLVSGLLLAAASVDACQCKVGSRQGQYCGHCEAVLVTPDFVYDHVYECNPSGGCFDYGERNDCKQSNNPCPF' A
#
# COMPACT_ATOMS: atom_id res chain seq x y z
N MET A 1 -20.34 4.87 -44.22
CA MET A 1 -20.28 3.88 -43.13
C MET A 1 -19.47 4.49 -42.00
N LYS A 2 -20.00 4.49 -40.77
CA LYS A 2 -19.53 5.26 -39.61
C LYS A 2 -18.67 4.34 -38.73
N PHE A 3 -17.36 4.61 -38.63
CA PHE A 3 -16.46 3.84 -37.78
C PHE A 3 -16.47 4.43 -36.38
N SER A 4 -17.36 3.92 -35.51
CA SER A 4 -17.26 4.11 -34.06
C SER A 4 -16.35 3.02 -33.50
N ILE A 5 -15.15 3.40 -33.10
CA ILE A 5 -14.19 2.60 -32.32
C ILE A 5 -14.13 3.28 -30.94
N VAL A 6 -15.12 3.01 -30.10
CA VAL A 6 -15.03 2.12 -28.93
C VAL A 6 -13.93 2.57 -27.96
N ASN A 7 -14.39 3.17 -26.86
CA ASN A 7 -13.65 3.48 -25.65
C ASN A 7 -12.62 2.39 -25.34
N VAL A 8 -11.34 2.71 -25.53
CA VAL A 8 -10.25 1.96 -24.91
C VAL A 8 -10.30 2.31 -23.43
N LEU A 9 -11.06 1.51 -22.67
CA LEU A 9 -10.97 1.46 -21.22
C LEU A 9 -9.53 1.07 -20.91
N VAL A 10 -8.74 2.06 -20.54
CA VAL A 10 -7.39 1.92 -19.99
C VAL A 10 -7.53 0.95 -18.81
N SER A 11 -7.28 -0.33 -19.09
CA SER A 11 -7.29 -1.37 -18.07
C SER A 11 -6.19 -1.00 -17.10
N GLY A 12 -6.61 -0.57 -15.93
CA GLY A 12 -5.76 -0.14 -14.84
C GLY A 12 -4.63 -1.14 -14.68
N LEU A 13 -3.43 -0.58 -14.64
CA LEU A 13 -2.17 -1.27 -14.43
C LEU A 13 -2.29 -2.14 -13.17
N LEU A 14 -2.66 -3.41 -13.35
CA LEU A 14 -2.66 -4.40 -12.30
C LEU A 14 -1.19 -4.80 -12.11
N LEU A 15 -0.44 -3.97 -11.39
CA LEU A 15 0.85 -4.35 -10.79
C LEU A 15 0.56 -5.35 -9.68
N ALA A 16 0.12 -6.55 -10.03
CA ALA A 16 0.27 -7.72 -9.19
C ALA A 16 1.74 -8.17 -9.31
N ALA A 17 2.65 -7.35 -8.78
CA ALA A 17 3.99 -7.80 -8.51
C ALA A 17 3.86 -8.82 -7.38
N ALA A 18 3.80 -10.10 -7.74
CA ALA A 18 4.11 -11.19 -6.82
C ALA A 18 5.62 -11.17 -6.53
N SER A 19 6.12 -10.04 -6.06
CA SER A 19 7.30 -10.02 -5.20
C SER A 19 6.90 -10.69 -3.91
N VAL A 20 7.83 -11.37 -3.24
CA VAL A 20 7.72 -11.59 -1.79
C VAL A 20 7.34 -10.23 -1.20
N ASP A 21 6.09 -10.08 -0.77
CA ASP A 21 5.52 -8.78 -0.47
C ASP A 21 6.29 -8.29 0.77
N ALA A 22 7.17 -7.32 0.58
CA ALA A 22 8.03 -6.80 1.66
C ALA A 22 7.16 -6.30 2.83
N CYS A 23 5.89 -6.04 2.57
CA CYS A 23 4.91 -5.65 3.54
C CYS A 23 3.60 -6.41 3.32
N GLN A 24 2.75 -6.48 4.34
CA GLN A 24 1.37 -6.94 4.19
C GLN A 24 0.48 -6.06 5.07
N CYS A 25 -0.76 -5.78 4.64
CA CYS A 25 -1.72 -5.05 5.44
C CYS A 25 -2.94 -5.91 5.80
N LYS A 26 -3.61 -5.54 6.89
CA LYS A 26 -4.85 -6.16 7.33
C LYS A 26 -5.93 -5.93 6.27
N VAL A 27 -6.52 -7.01 5.76
CA VAL A 27 -7.62 -6.95 4.79
C VAL A 27 -8.76 -6.09 5.35
N GLY A 28 -9.32 -5.22 4.52
CA GLY A 28 -10.35 -4.26 4.92
C GLY A 28 -9.84 -2.97 5.57
N SER A 29 -8.52 -2.82 5.74
CA SER A 29 -7.92 -1.51 6.05
C SER A 29 -8.30 -0.50 4.97
N ARG A 30 -8.44 0.77 5.38
CA ARG A 30 -8.70 1.84 4.40
C ARG A 30 -7.47 1.98 3.50
N GLN A 31 -7.69 2.37 2.25
CA GLN A 31 -6.58 2.77 1.38
C GLN A 31 -5.89 3.99 2.00
N GLY A 32 -4.56 3.97 2.10
CA GLY A 32 -3.78 5.10 2.58
C GLY A 32 -2.40 4.72 3.09
N GLN A 33 -1.67 5.72 3.56
CA GLN A 33 -0.34 5.56 4.15
C GLN A 33 -0.43 5.30 5.66
N TYR A 34 0.40 4.37 6.11
CA TYR A 34 0.50 3.93 7.49
C TYR A 34 1.98 3.78 7.86
N CYS A 35 2.38 4.20 9.05
CA CYS A 35 3.67 3.77 9.57
C CYS A 35 3.66 2.27 9.87
N GLY A 36 4.83 1.62 9.85
CA GLY A 36 4.97 0.21 10.24
C GLY A 36 4.40 -0.10 11.62
N HIS A 37 4.47 0.86 12.55
CA HIS A 37 3.89 0.72 13.88
C HIS A 37 2.34 0.76 13.93
N CYS A 38 1.66 1.05 12.83
CA CYS A 38 0.21 1.09 12.78
C CYS A 38 -0.38 -0.33 12.72
N GLU A 39 -1.50 -0.57 13.42
CA GLU A 39 -2.19 -1.88 13.46
C GLU A 39 -2.64 -2.42 12.08
N ALA A 40 -2.73 -1.53 11.08
CA ALA A 40 -3.09 -1.89 9.72
C ALA A 40 -1.96 -2.63 9.00
N VAL A 41 -0.70 -2.42 9.40
CA VAL A 41 0.47 -3.08 8.84
C VAL A 41 0.75 -4.36 9.62
N LEU A 42 0.92 -5.47 8.92
CA LEU A 42 1.24 -6.77 9.49
C LEU A 42 2.75 -6.99 9.47
N VAL A 43 3.26 -7.63 10.52
CA VAL A 43 4.67 -7.98 10.61
C VAL A 43 4.96 -9.15 9.67
N THR A 44 5.72 -8.87 8.62
CA THR A 44 6.30 -9.83 7.66
C THR A 44 7.81 -9.99 7.95
N PRO A 45 8.51 -10.94 7.31
CA PRO A 45 9.96 -11.09 7.49
C PRO A 45 10.77 -9.83 7.13
N ASP A 46 10.30 -9.05 6.16
CA ASP A 46 10.95 -7.83 5.66
C ASP A 46 10.34 -6.54 6.24
N PHE A 47 9.46 -6.66 7.24
CA PHE A 47 8.83 -5.52 7.90
C PHE A 47 9.84 -4.65 8.66
N VAL A 48 9.68 -3.34 8.54
CA VAL A 48 10.47 -2.33 9.26
C VAL A 48 9.54 -1.34 9.94
N TYR A 49 9.70 -1.20 11.25
CA TYR A 49 8.79 -0.44 12.11
C TYR A 49 8.70 1.05 11.76
N ASP A 50 9.80 1.65 11.30
CA ASP A 50 9.92 3.08 11.02
C ASP A 50 9.62 3.45 9.54
N HIS A 51 9.19 2.49 8.73
CA HIS A 51 8.82 2.71 7.33
C HIS A 51 7.37 3.19 7.17
N VAL A 52 7.09 3.79 6.02
CA VAL A 52 5.73 4.09 5.56
C VAL A 52 5.28 3.05 4.55
N TYR A 53 4.09 2.50 4.78
CA TYR A 53 3.43 1.53 3.94
C TYR A 53 2.13 2.10 3.39
N GLU A 54 1.93 2.03 2.07
CA GLU A 54 0.64 2.29 1.44
C GLU A 54 -0.21 1.02 1.49
N CYS A 55 -1.17 0.94 2.39
CA CYS A 55 -2.07 -0.20 2.48
C CYS A 55 -3.23 -0.06 1.49
N ASN A 56 -3.68 -1.18 0.92
CA ASN A 56 -4.93 -1.26 0.17
C ASN A 56 -5.97 -2.17 0.86
N PRO A 57 -7.27 -2.04 0.52
CA PRO A 57 -8.33 -2.85 1.13
C PRO A 57 -8.21 -4.36 0.88
N SER A 58 -7.48 -4.78 -0.16
CA SER A 58 -7.20 -6.18 -0.47
C SER A 58 -6.09 -6.78 0.41
N GLY A 59 -5.45 -5.97 1.26
CA GLY A 59 -4.40 -6.41 2.19
C GLY A 59 -2.99 -6.40 1.59
N GLY A 60 -2.82 -5.95 0.35
CA GLY A 60 -1.50 -5.67 -0.21
C GLY A 60 -0.99 -4.30 0.23
N CYS A 61 0.30 -4.06 0.02
CA CYS A 61 0.86 -2.75 0.26
C CYS A 61 2.10 -2.44 -0.58
N PHE A 62 2.58 -1.22 -0.43
CA PHE A 62 3.83 -0.76 -1.00
C PHE A 62 4.68 -0.09 0.09
N ASP A 63 5.94 -0.49 0.22
CA ASP A 63 6.89 0.12 1.16
C ASP A 63 7.56 1.35 0.52
N TYR A 64 7.29 2.53 1.08
CA TYR A 64 7.92 3.80 0.67
C TYR A 64 9.27 4.07 1.36
N GLY A 65 9.68 3.22 2.32
CA GLY A 65 10.89 3.36 3.11
C GLY A 65 10.71 4.20 4.38
N GLU A 66 11.83 4.47 5.05
CA GLU A 66 11.88 5.25 6.31
C GLU A 66 11.30 6.66 6.14
N ARG A 67 10.48 7.09 7.10
CA ARG A 67 10.17 8.50 7.35
C ARG A 67 10.47 8.89 8.79
N ASN A 68 11.00 10.09 8.96
CA ASN A 68 11.24 10.68 10.28
C ASN A 68 9.96 10.72 11.14
N ASP A 69 8.82 10.98 10.51
CA ASP A 69 7.52 11.08 11.15
C ASP A 69 7.10 9.74 11.81
N CYS A 70 7.43 8.62 11.16
CA CYS A 70 7.20 7.26 11.68
C CYS A 70 8.23 6.87 12.72
N LYS A 71 9.50 7.22 12.51
CA LYS A 71 10.58 6.97 13.45
C LYS A 71 10.35 7.64 14.81
N GLN A 72 9.80 8.85 14.79
CA GLN A 72 9.47 9.57 16.02
C GLN A 72 8.13 9.12 16.62
N SER A 73 7.37 8.24 15.94
CA SER A 73 6.04 7.79 16.34
C SER A 73 5.06 8.95 16.63
N ASN A 74 5.23 10.06 15.89
CA ASN A 74 4.48 11.30 16.12
C ASN A 74 3.21 11.42 15.27
N ASN A 75 2.98 10.49 14.36
CA ASN A 75 1.91 10.61 13.38
C ASN A 75 0.70 9.71 13.67
N PRO A 76 -0.52 10.17 13.30
CA PRO A 76 -1.72 9.37 13.43
C PRO A 76 -1.68 8.15 12.51
N CYS A 77 -2.38 7.10 12.91
CA CYS A 77 -2.65 5.93 12.07
C CYS A 77 -4.14 5.94 11.68
N PRO A 78 -4.52 6.00 10.38
CA PRO A 78 -3.72 6.35 9.21
C PRO A 78 -3.26 7.82 9.16
N PHE A 79 -2.32 8.09 8.25
CA PHE A 79 -1.87 9.43 7.83
C PHE A 79 -2.90 10.13 6.95
#